data_AF-A0A3B6EPB7-F1
#
_entry.id   AF-A0A3B6EPB7-F1
#
_cell.length_a   1.000
_cell.length_b   1.000
_cell.length_c   1.000
_cell.angle_alpha   90.00
_cell.angle_beta   90.00
_cell.angle_gamma   90.00
#
_symmetry.space_group_name_H-M   'P 1'
#
loop_
_entity.id
_entity.type
_entity.pdbx_description
1 polymer ?
#
loop_
_entity_poly.entity_id
_entity_poly.type
_entity_poly.pdbx_seq_one_letter_code
_entity_poly.pdbx_strand_id
1 'polypeptide(L)'
;MMIVDLGCSTGPNALALVSITVEAIHANCLQFQQPPPEVCVLLNDLPENDFNTVVKSLVTLRQSSDPVAVTGITPGSFYERLFTSESLHLVCSSNSLHWLSKAPEDLTKNLIPAYDIDEHSRHERLFPCKELREIIQEEGSFSIREMRAHDPRTDMNNALSTPGRFTRFLRALFEPVLVQHFGDVMDEFVKTTERRWVLEGSLQEERARCPYAMLVVSLAKA
;
A
#
# COMPACT_ATOMS: atom_id res chain seq x y z
N MET A 1 13.91 2.26 19.30
CA MET A 1 13.51 1.48 18.11
C MET A 1 13.09 2.43 16.99
N MET A 2 13.56 2.23 15.76
CA MET A 2 13.17 3.06 14.60
C MET A 2 12.26 2.28 13.66
N ILE A 3 11.05 2.82 13.46
CA ILE A 3 9.99 2.24 12.63
C ILE A 3 9.73 3.21 11.47
N VAL A 4 9.64 2.68 10.26
CA VAL A 4 9.27 3.46 9.07
C VAL A 4 8.08 2.85 8.35
N ASP A 5 7.17 3.71 7.87
CA ASP A 5 6.15 3.35 6.89
C ASP A 5 6.53 3.90 5.51
N LEU A 6 6.71 3.01 4.53
CA LEU A 6 7.08 3.34 3.16
C LEU A 6 5.83 3.43 2.26
N GLY A 7 5.54 4.64 1.82
CA GLY A 7 4.32 5.00 1.09
C GLY A 7 3.13 5.19 2.04
N CYS A 8 3.24 6.15 2.95
CA CYS A 8 2.24 6.41 3.99
C CYS A 8 0.96 7.09 3.47
N SER A 9 0.99 7.69 2.29
CA SER A 9 -0.09 8.51 1.72
C SER A 9 -0.49 9.66 2.66
N THR A 10 -1.78 10.01 2.71
CA THR A 10 -2.34 11.09 3.52
C THR A 10 -3.59 10.64 4.27
N GLY A 11 -4.01 11.47 5.24
CA GLY A 11 -5.22 11.24 6.02
C GLY A 11 -5.03 10.18 7.11
N PRO A 12 -6.13 9.61 7.64
CA PRO A 12 -6.09 8.72 8.80
C PRO A 12 -5.28 7.44 8.57
N ASN A 13 -5.23 6.96 7.32
CA ASN A 13 -4.53 5.72 6.98
C ASN A 13 -3.01 5.85 7.15
N ALA A 14 -2.45 7.05 6.98
CA ALA A 14 -1.01 7.30 7.13
C ALA A 14 -0.48 7.03 8.54
N LEU A 15 -1.37 7.03 9.54
CA LEU A 15 -1.01 6.71 10.93
C LEU A 15 -1.48 5.33 11.37
N ALA A 16 -2.52 4.79 10.76
CA ALA A 16 -3.17 3.57 11.24
C ALA A 16 -2.17 2.42 11.40
N LEU A 17 -1.34 2.18 10.39
CA LEU A 17 -0.38 1.07 10.40
C LEU A 17 0.68 1.24 11.50
N VAL A 18 1.26 2.43 11.62
CA VAL A 18 2.30 2.70 12.63
C VAL A 18 1.73 2.73 14.04
N SER A 19 0.52 3.26 14.26
CA SER A 19 -0.14 3.25 15.57
C SER A 19 -0.41 1.83 16.05
N ILE A 20 -1.02 1.00 15.22
CA ILE A 20 -1.29 -0.42 15.53
C ILE A 20 0.01 -1.16 15.84
N THR A 21 1.06 -0.89 15.06
CA THR A 21 2.38 -1.50 15.26
C THR A 21 2.98 -1.13 16.61
N VAL A 22 2.98 0.16 16.96
CA VAL A 22 3.50 0.67 18.23
C VAL A 22 2.71 0.10 19.41
N GLU A 23 1.38 0.10 19.33
CA GLU A 23 0.50 -0.48 20.36
C GLU A 23 0.78 -1.97 20.57
N ALA A 24 0.93 -2.73 19.48
CA ALA A 24 1.25 -4.16 19.55
C ALA A 24 2.62 -4.43 20.19
N ILE A 25 3.64 -3.62 19.87
CA ILE A 25 4.98 -3.73 20.49
C ILE A 25 4.90 -3.46 21.99
N HIS A 26 4.22 -2.39 22.41
CA HIS A 26 4.08 -2.06 23.83
C HIS A 26 3.31 -3.13 24.59
N ALA A 27 2.18 -3.61 24.03
CA ALA A 27 1.39 -4.68 24.63
C ALA A 27 2.23 -5.95 24.83
N ASN A 28 3.04 -6.31 23.84
CA ASN A 28 3.95 -7.45 23.94
C ASN A 28 5.02 -7.25 25.03
N CYS A 29 5.65 -6.07 25.11
CA CYS A 29 6.62 -5.75 26.17
C CYS A 29 5.99 -5.86 27.56
N LEU A 30 4.78 -5.32 27.74
CA LEU A 30 4.04 -5.40 29.01
C LEU A 30 3.73 -6.85 29.40
N GLN A 31 3.33 -7.70 28.44
CA GLN A 31 3.09 -9.12 28.68
C GLN A 31 4.32 -9.84 29.24
N PHE A 32 5.52 -9.47 28.78
CA PHE A 32 6.80 -10.01 29.25
C PHE A 32 7.43 -9.21 30.40
N GLN A 33 6.69 -8.28 31.01
CA GLN A 33 7.15 -7.42 32.11
C GLN A 33 8.42 -6.61 31.76
N GLN A 34 8.57 -6.24 30.50
CA GLN A 34 9.65 -5.40 30.00
C GLN A 34 9.17 -3.96 29.86
N PRO A 35 10.03 -2.95 30.14
CA PRO A 35 9.70 -1.57 29.85
C PRO A 35 9.49 -1.39 28.34
N PRO A 36 8.47 -0.63 27.90
CA PRO A 36 8.30 -0.33 26.48
C PRO A 36 9.52 0.42 25.94
N PRO A 37 10.02 0.09 24.74
CA PRO A 37 11.14 0.79 24.15
C PRO A 37 10.73 2.21 23.70
N GLU A 38 11.66 3.16 23.73
CA GLU A 38 11.46 4.45 23.06
C GLU A 38 11.34 4.23 21.56
N VAL A 39 10.28 4.77 20.94
CA VAL A 39 10.01 4.61 19.51
C VAL A 39 10.22 5.91 18.74
N CYS A 40 10.92 5.80 17.61
CA CYS A 40 10.97 6.81 16.55
C CYS A 40 10.16 6.32 15.35
N VAL A 41 9.14 7.09 14.94
CA VAL A 41 8.29 6.79 13.79
C VAL A 41 8.61 7.76 12.65
N LEU A 42 8.95 7.20 11.49
CA LEU A 42 9.22 7.95 10.26
C LEU A 42 8.17 7.59 9.20
N LEU A 43 7.61 8.60 8.55
CA LEU A 43 6.68 8.40 7.44
C LEU A 43 7.33 8.82 6.13
N ASN A 44 7.40 7.91 5.17
CA ASN A 44 7.94 8.15 3.85
C ASN A 44 6.83 8.15 2.81
N ASP A 45 6.94 9.07 1.85
CA ASP A 45 6.20 9.08 0.60
C ASP A 45 6.96 9.94 -0.44
N LEU A 46 6.44 10.01 -1.65
CA LEU A 46 6.96 10.87 -2.70
C LEU A 46 6.88 12.36 -2.29
N PRO A 47 7.79 13.23 -2.80
CA PRO A 47 7.82 14.65 -2.45
C PRO A 47 6.51 15.41 -2.72
N GLU A 48 5.71 14.96 -3.68
CA GLU A 48 4.43 15.54 -4.06
C GLU A 48 3.29 15.22 -3.08
N ASN A 49 3.52 14.32 -2.12
CA ASN A 49 2.53 13.98 -1.10
C ASN A 49 2.24 15.19 -0.17
N ASP A 50 1.04 15.24 0.39
CA ASP A 50 0.64 16.31 1.31
C ASP A 50 1.21 16.09 2.73
N PHE A 51 2.52 16.28 2.86
CA PHE A 51 3.21 16.19 4.15
C PHE A 51 2.75 17.23 5.16
N ASN A 52 2.09 18.32 4.75
CA ASN A 52 1.53 19.28 5.72
C ASN A 52 0.40 18.64 6.53
N THR A 53 -0.46 17.86 5.87
CA THR A 53 -1.50 17.07 6.55
C THR A 53 -0.88 15.96 7.39
N VAL A 54 0.11 15.24 6.86
CA VAL A 54 0.80 14.15 7.58
C VAL A 54 1.47 14.66 8.87
N VAL A 55 2.19 15.78 8.81
CA VAL A 55 2.86 16.37 9.98
C VAL A 55 1.85 16.77 11.06
N LYS A 56 0.70 17.35 10.68
CA LYS A 56 -0.37 17.66 11.64
C LYS A 56 -0.87 16.39 12.34
N SER A 57 -1.09 15.32 11.59
CA SER A 57 -1.48 14.02 12.15
C SER A 57 -0.42 13.45 13.08
N LEU A 58 0.88 13.51 12.70
CA LEU A 58 1.99 13.06 13.54
C LEU A 58 2.09 13.80 14.87
N VAL A 59 1.76 15.10 14.90
CA VAL A 59 1.69 15.87 16.15
C VAL A 59 0.58 15.34 17.05
N THR A 60 -0.59 15.05 16.48
CA THR A 60 -1.70 14.45 17.24
C THR A 60 -1.32 13.08 17.80
N LEU A 61 -0.64 12.23 17.00
CA LEU A 61 -0.17 10.91 17.45
C LEU A 61 0.76 11.02 18.66
N ARG A 62 1.74 11.93 18.61
CA ARG A 62 2.69 12.14 19.70
C ARG A 62 2.00 12.59 21.00
N GLN A 63 0.89 13.33 20.89
CA GLN A 63 0.12 13.77 22.05
C GLN A 63 -0.78 12.67 22.63
N SER A 64 -1.19 11.69 21.81
CA SER A 64 -2.09 10.60 22.24
C SER A 64 -1.37 9.32 22.66
N SER A 65 -0.14 9.08 22.18
CA SER A 65 0.56 7.80 22.33
C SER A 65 1.80 7.92 23.21
N ASP A 66 1.69 7.44 24.44
CA ASP A 66 2.81 7.25 25.36
C ASP A 66 3.37 5.82 25.20
N PRO A 67 4.66 5.58 24.86
CA PRO A 67 5.81 6.50 24.74
C PRO A 67 6.35 6.57 23.29
N VAL A 68 5.73 7.37 22.41
CA VAL A 68 6.35 7.73 21.12
C VAL A 68 7.28 8.92 21.32
N ALA A 69 8.60 8.69 21.27
CA ALA A 69 9.60 9.71 21.59
C ALA A 69 9.85 10.71 20.44
N VAL A 70 9.87 10.23 19.19
CA VAL A 70 10.18 11.05 18.02
C VAL A 70 9.26 10.68 16.85
N THR A 71 8.74 11.69 16.16
CA THR A 71 8.05 11.50 14.88
C THR A 71 8.70 12.37 13.80
N GLY A 72 8.77 11.86 12.58
CA GLY A 72 9.38 12.57 11.46
C GLY A 72 8.84 12.11 10.10
N ILE A 73 9.28 12.81 9.07
CA ILE A 73 8.97 12.49 7.67
C ILE A 73 10.26 12.31 6.88
N THR A 74 10.22 11.49 5.84
CA THR A 74 11.35 11.27 4.93
C THR A 74 10.84 11.27 3.50
N PRO A 75 10.72 12.46 2.87
CA PRO A 75 10.26 12.56 1.49
C PRO A 75 11.26 11.93 0.52
N GLY A 76 10.77 11.17 -0.47
CA GLY A 76 11.58 10.56 -1.51
C GLY A 76 11.06 9.20 -1.97
N SER A 77 11.58 8.71 -3.10
CA SER A 77 11.26 7.37 -3.58
C SER A 77 11.93 6.30 -2.71
N PHE A 78 11.16 5.33 -2.24
CA PHE A 78 11.72 4.15 -1.56
C PHE A 78 12.43 3.17 -2.50
N TYR A 79 12.43 3.42 -3.81
CA TYR A 79 13.30 2.73 -4.76
C TYR A 79 14.74 3.27 -4.73
N GLU A 80 14.99 4.33 -3.96
CA GLU A 80 16.31 4.91 -3.71
C GLU A 80 16.70 4.77 -2.23
N ARG A 81 17.93 5.13 -1.91
CA ARG A 81 18.41 5.11 -0.52
C ARG A 81 17.84 6.30 0.26
N LEU A 82 16.95 6.02 1.21
CA LEU A 82 16.36 7.02 2.11
C LEU A 82 17.07 7.11 3.48
N PHE A 83 17.70 6.02 3.93
CA PHE A 83 18.24 5.90 5.27
C PHE A 83 19.71 5.44 5.27
N THR A 84 20.41 5.76 6.36
CA THR A 84 21.76 5.23 6.61
C THR A 84 21.70 3.73 6.89
N SER A 85 22.78 3.02 6.59
CA SER A 85 22.86 1.58 6.83
C SER A 85 22.70 1.24 8.31
N GLU A 86 22.03 0.12 8.61
CA GLU A 86 21.77 -0.39 9.97
C GLU A 86 21.02 0.59 10.91
N SER A 87 20.28 1.57 10.39
CA SER A 87 19.53 2.53 11.21
C SER A 87 18.09 2.10 11.53
N LEU A 88 17.48 1.30 10.66
CA LEU A 88 16.08 0.88 10.76
C LEU A 88 15.93 -0.44 11.51
N HIS A 89 14.90 -0.51 12.37
CA HIS A 89 14.59 -1.73 13.13
C HIS A 89 13.36 -2.45 12.58
N LEU A 90 12.37 -1.70 12.07
CA LEU A 90 11.16 -2.25 11.46
C LEU A 90 10.74 -1.38 10.27
N VAL A 91 10.43 -2.04 9.16
CA VAL A 91 9.94 -1.41 7.93
C VAL A 91 8.55 -1.96 7.65
N CYS A 92 7.61 -1.05 7.50
CA CYS A 92 6.23 -1.33 7.13
C CYS A 92 5.96 -0.73 5.73
N SER A 93 5.12 -1.39 4.95
CA SER A 93 4.58 -0.83 3.71
C SER A 93 3.26 -1.54 3.40
N SER A 94 2.25 -0.77 3.01
CA SER A 94 0.93 -1.31 2.69
C SER A 94 0.39 -0.63 1.43
N ASN A 95 0.06 -1.42 0.41
CA ASN A 95 -0.47 -0.95 -0.87
C ASN A 95 0.40 0.09 -1.60
N SER A 96 1.72 0.03 -1.44
CA SER A 96 2.66 0.97 -2.10
C SER A 96 3.64 0.29 -3.05
N LEU A 97 4.06 -0.95 -2.75
CA LEU A 97 5.06 -1.70 -3.54
C LEU A 97 4.61 -2.09 -4.96
N HIS A 98 3.31 -2.04 -5.27
CA HIS A 98 2.80 -2.36 -6.61
C HIS A 98 2.97 -1.20 -7.61
N TRP A 99 3.28 0.00 -7.14
CA TRP A 99 3.57 1.15 -8.00
C TRP A 99 5.01 1.09 -8.49
N LEU A 100 5.20 0.83 -9.78
CA LEU A 100 6.53 0.81 -10.40
C LEU A 100 7.16 2.21 -10.41
N SER A 101 8.49 2.27 -10.36
CA SER A 101 9.25 3.54 -10.43
C SER A 101 9.09 4.28 -11.77
N LYS A 102 8.80 3.55 -12.85
CA LYS A 102 8.55 4.09 -14.19
C LYS A 102 7.68 3.12 -15.01
N ALA A 103 7.01 3.64 -16.03
CA ALA A 103 6.33 2.80 -17.01
C ALA A 103 7.34 1.89 -17.73
N PRO A 104 7.04 0.59 -17.92
CA PRO A 104 7.87 -0.31 -18.71
C PRO A 104 8.01 0.19 -20.16
N GLU A 105 9.21 0.08 -20.73
CA GLU A 105 9.51 0.64 -22.05
C GLU A 105 8.66 0.05 -23.18
N ASP A 106 8.24 -1.21 -23.05
CA ASP A 106 7.43 -1.87 -24.06
C ASP A 106 6.00 -1.29 -24.12
N LEU A 107 5.54 -0.68 -23.01
CA LEU A 107 4.25 0.00 -22.91
C LEU A 107 4.30 1.46 -23.40
N THR A 108 5.50 2.04 -23.49
CA THR A 108 5.68 3.40 -24.00
C THR A 108 5.90 3.41 -25.51
N LYS A 109 6.44 2.31 -26.08
CA LYS A 109 6.65 2.15 -27.53
C LYS A 109 5.40 1.66 -28.26
N ASN A 110 4.62 0.79 -27.62
CA ASN A 110 3.37 0.29 -28.14
C ASN A 110 2.25 0.81 -27.21
N LEU A 111 1.28 1.58 -27.72
CA LEU A 111 0.04 1.87 -26.98
C LEU A 111 -0.46 0.60 -26.30
N ILE A 112 -0.91 0.69 -25.04
CA ILE A 112 -1.29 -0.43 -24.13
C ILE A 112 -1.55 -1.72 -24.92
N PRO A 113 -0.54 -2.58 -25.07
CA PRO A 113 -0.68 -3.79 -25.86
C PRO A 113 -1.80 -4.66 -25.29
N ALA A 114 -2.45 -5.38 -26.19
CA ALA A 114 -3.56 -6.29 -25.95
C ALA A 114 -3.26 -7.50 -25.03
N TYR A 115 -2.22 -7.46 -24.18
CA TYR A 115 -1.89 -8.56 -23.27
C TYR A 115 -2.96 -8.79 -22.19
N ASP A 116 -3.85 -7.81 -21.95
CA ASP A 116 -4.99 -7.97 -21.03
C ASP A 116 -6.20 -8.66 -21.70
N ILE A 117 -6.16 -8.89 -23.02
CA ILE A 117 -7.25 -9.55 -23.74
C ILE A 117 -7.21 -11.07 -23.54
N ASP A 118 -6.02 -11.64 -23.35
CA ASP A 118 -5.87 -13.08 -23.16
C ASP A 118 -6.07 -13.50 -21.70
N GLU A 119 -7.04 -14.38 -21.47
CA GLU A 119 -7.36 -14.92 -20.16
C GLU A 119 -6.22 -15.79 -19.61
N HIS A 120 -5.48 -16.50 -20.47
CA HIS A 120 -4.40 -17.37 -20.03
C HIS A 120 -3.19 -16.58 -19.50
N SER A 121 -2.80 -15.52 -20.21
CA SER A 121 -1.73 -14.60 -19.82
C SER A 121 -2.03 -13.87 -18.51
N ARG A 122 -3.31 -13.55 -18.24
CA ARG A 122 -3.74 -13.02 -16.94
C ARG A 122 -3.61 -14.06 -15.82
N HIS A 123 -3.94 -15.32 -16.09
CA HIS A 123 -3.84 -16.41 -15.10
C HIS A 123 -2.38 -16.78 -14.76
N GLU A 124 -1.44 -16.68 -15.70
CA GLU A 124 -0.01 -16.90 -15.42
C GLU A 124 0.58 -15.82 -14.51
N ARG A 125 0.12 -14.56 -14.64
CA ARG A 125 0.45 -13.46 -13.71
C ARG A 125 -0.31 -13.50 -12.39
N LEU A 126 -1.31 -14.38 -12.25
CA LEU A 126 -2.12 -14.55 -11.04
C LEU A 126 -1.39 -15.31 -9.92
N PHE A 127 -0.10 -15.59 -10.09
CA PHE A 127 0.77 -16.07 -9.02
C PHE A 127 1.75 -14.98 -8.50
N PRO A 128 1.29 -13.79 -8.03
CA PRO A 128 2.17 -12.80 -7.39
C PRO A 128 3.04 -13.40 -6.28
N CYS A 129 2.54 -14.43 -5.60
CA CYS A 129 3.29 -15.14 -4.55
C CYS A 129 4.54 -15.87 -5.07
N LYS A 130 4.51 -16.36 -6.32
CA LYS A 130 5.65 -17.07 -6.91
C LYS A 130 6.70 -16.07 -7.37
N GLU A 131 6.31 -15.10 -8.18
CA GLU A 131 7.20 -14.05 -8.69
C GLU A 131 7.88 -13.29 -7.54
N LEU A 132 7.12 -12.85 -6.54
CA LEU A 132 7.68 -12.13 -5.40
C LEU A 132 8.66 -13.00 -4.60
N ARG A 133 8.37 -14.29 -4.45
CA ARG A 133 9.27 -15.23 -3.76
C ARG A 133 10.59 -15.40 -4.52
N GLU A 134 10.53 -15.54 -5.83
CA GLU A 134 11.70 -15.66 -6.69
C GLU A 134 12.56 -14.39 -6.58
N ILE A 135 11.97 -13.20 -6.69
CA ILE A 135 12.68 -11.91 -6.53
C ILE A 135 13.40 -11.83 -5.18
N ILE A 136 12.72 -12.15 -4.07
CA ILE A 136 13.31 -12.08 -2.73
C ILE A 136 14.46 -13.08 -2.58
N GLN A 137 14.30 -14.29 -3.12
CA GLN A 137 15.32 -15.34 -3.04
C GLN A 137 16.54 -15.04 -3.91
N GLU A 138 16.33 -14.47 -5.10
CA GLU A 138 17.40 -14.07 -6.02
C GLU A 138 18.21 -12.89 -5.46
N GLU A 139 17.55 -11.91 -4.83
CA GLU A 139 18.24 -10.77 -4.20
C GLU A 139 19.05 -11.21 -2.97
N GLY A 140 18.47 -12.06 -2.11
CA GLY A 140 19.21 -12.81 -1.10
C GLY A 140 19.54 -12.08 0.22
N SER A 141 19.21 -10.79 0.37
CA SER A 141 19.47 -10.06 1.63
C SER A 141 18.45 -10.34 2.73
N PHE A 142 17.31 -10.94 2.39
CA PHE A 142 16.21 -11.20 3.31
C PHE A 142 15.73 -12.65 3.28
N SER A 143 15.43 -13.18 4.46
CA SER A 143 14.72 -14.45 4.65
C SER A 143 13.21 -14.21 4.77
N ILE A 144 12.41 -15.03 4.07
CA ILE A 144 10.95 -15.01 4.19
C ILE A 144 10.56 -15.74 5.47
N ARG A 145 10.02 -15.01 6.45
CA ARG A 145 9.45 -15.59 7.68
C ARG A 145 8.04 -16.10 7.45
N GLU A 146 7.26 -15.34 6.71
CA GLU A 146 5.88 -15.65 6.41
C GLU A 146 5.46 -15.00 5.09
N MET A 147 4.63 -15.69 4.33
CA MET A 147 4.00 -15.16 3.13
C MET A 147 2.59 -15.74 3.04
N ARG A 148 1.58 -14.87 2.99
CA ARG A 148 0.17 -15.26 2.94
C ARG A 148 -0.55 -14.43 1.89
N ALA A 149 -1.34 -15.10 1.05
CA ALA A 149 -2.34 -14.43 0.24
C ALA A 149 -3.66 -14.43 0.99
N HIS A 150 -4.30 -13.27 1.06
CA HIS A 150 -5.62 -13.11 1.65
C HIS A 150 -6.51 -12.36 0.67
N ASP A 151 -7.79 -12.74 0.59
CA ASP A 151 -8.79 -11.94 -0.10
C ASP A 151 -9.43 -11.00 0.92
N PRO A 152 -9.10 -9.69 0.93
CA PRO A 152 -9.58 -8.74 1.92
C PRO A 152 -11.09 -8.52 1.87
N ARG A 153 -11.79 -9.15 0.91
CA ARG A 153 -13.24 -9.06 0.75
C ARG A 153 -13.98 -10.16 1.51
N THR A 154 -13.32 -11.26 1.90
CA THR A 154 -14.01 -12.38 2.58
C THR A 154 -14.67 -11.95 3.88
N ASP A 155 -14.08 -10.98 4.58
CA ASP A 155 -14.56 -10.46 5.86
C ASP A 155 -15.23 -9.08 5.76
N MET A 156 -15.35 -8.53 4.55
CA MET A 156 -16.00 -7.23 4.32
C MET A 156 -17.52 -7.38 4.28
N ASN A 157 -18.22 -6.59 5.11
CA ASN A 157 -19.68 -6.54 5.05
C ASN A 157 -20.12 -5.99 3.68
N ASN A 158 -20.86 -6.79 2.91
CA ASN A 158 -21.37 -6.43 1.59
C ASN A 158 -22.13 -5.09 1.57
N ALA A 159 -22.76 -4.70 2.69
CA ALA A 159 -23.45 -3.43 2.84
C ALA A 159 -22.52 -2.18 2.77
N LEU A 160 -21.21 -2.35 3.00
CA LEU A 160 -20.22 -1.27 2.92
C LEU A 160 -19.71 -1.04 1.49
N SER A 161 -19.96 -1.98 0.58
CA SER A 161 -19.50 -1.97 -0.81
C SER A 161 -20.53 -1.30 -1.73
N THR A 162 -20.80 -0.01 -1.51
CA THR A 162 -21.69 0.76 -2.39
C THR A 162 -20.93 1.27 -3.63
N PRO A 163 -21.61 1.41 -4.79
CA PRO A 163 -20.97 1.91 -6.02
C PRO A 163 -20.23 3.24 -5.79
N GLY A 164 -20.90 4.21 -5.16
CA GLY A 164 -20.30 5.53 -4.90
C GLY A 164 -19.13 5.51 -3.90
N ARG A 165 -19.00 4.48 -3.05
CA ARG A 165 -17.82 4.32 -2.17
C ARG A 165 -16.64 3.75 -2.97
N PHE A 166 -16.91 2.79 -3.84
CA PHE A 166 -15.92 2.23 -4.75
C PHE A 166 -15.41 3.25 -5.78
N THR A 167 -16.32 4.03 -6.40
CA THR A 167 -15.94 5.08 -7.34
C THR A 167 -15.06 6.14 -6.69
N ARG A 168 -15.35 6.56 -5.46
CA ARG A 168 -14.49 7.48 -4.70
C ARG A 168 -13.13 6.90 -4.39
N PHE A 169 -13.06 5.60 -4.05
CA PHE A 169 -11.80 4.91 -3.83
C PHE A 169 -10.94 4.86 -5.11
N LEU A 170 -11.51 4.46 -6.25
CA LEU A 170 -10.80 4.46 -7.52
C LEU A 170 -10.35 5.86 -7.93
N ARG A 171 -11.23 6.86 -7.77
CA ARG A 171 -10.89 8.25 -8.04
C ARG A 171 -9.69 8.70 -7.20
N ALA A 172 -9.69 8.46 -5.89
CA ALA A 172 -8.58 8.84 -5.01
C ALA A 172 -7.23 8.22 -5.43
N LEU A 173 -7.24 6.99 -5.97
CA LEU A 173 -6.02 6.32 -6.44
C LEU A 173 -5.53 6.81 -7.80
N PHE A 174 -6.44 6.98 -8.76
CA PHE A 174 -6.07 7.14 -10.17
C PHE A 174 -6.21 8.57 -10.69
N GLU A 175 -6.92 9.45 -9.99
CA GLU A 175 -7.13 10.83 -10.44
C GLU A 175 -5.83 11.57 -10.78
N PRO A 176 -4.76 11.54 -9.95
CA PRO A 176 -3.54 12.27 -10.28
C PRO A 176 -2.94 11.84 -11.62
N VAL A 177 -2.86 10.53 -11.86
CA VAL A 177 -2.28 9.95 -13.09
C VAL A 177 -3.18 10.20 -14.30
N LEU A 178 -4.51 10.05 -14.14
CA LEU A 178 -5.47 10.26 -15.22
C LEU A 178 -5.56 11.71 -15.65
N VAL A 179 -5.58 12.66 -14.70
CA VAL A 179 -5.60 14.09 -15.00
C VAL A 179 -4.29 14.52 -15.65
N GLN A 180 -3.15 14.03 -15.17
CA GLN A 180 -1.86 14.31 -15.79
C GLN A 180 -1.80 13.86 -17.26
N HIS A 181 -2.41 12.72 -17.60
CA HIS A 181 -2.35 12.16 -18.95
C HIS A 181 -3.44 12.69 -19.89
N PHE A 182 -4.69 12.75 -19.43
CA PHE A 182 -5.87 13.05 -20.25
C PHE A 182 -6.47 14.44 -20.00
N GLY A 183 -6.03 15.16 -18.96
CA GLY A 183 -6.64 16.42 -18.54
C GLY A 183 -8.00 16.22 -17.89
N ASP A 184 -9.02 16.90 -18.41
CA ASP A 184 -10.37 16.91 -17.82
C ASP A 184 -11.19 15.66 -18.22
N VAL A 185 -10.89 14.53 -17.57
CA VAL A 185 -11.53 13.22 -17.83
C VAL A 185 -12.35 12.69 -16.66
N MET A 186 -12.24 13.32 -15.48
CA MET A 186 -12.68 12.71 -14.23
C MET A 186 -14.20 12.62 -14.09
N ASP A 187 -14.95 13.52 -14.71
CA ASP A 187 -16.42 13.45 -14.73
C ASP A 187 -16.92 12.22 -15.49
N GLU A 188 -16.31 11.92 -16.65
CA GLU A 188 -16.66 10.74 -17.44
C GLU A 188 -16.15 9.45 -16.79
N PHE A 189 -14.99 9.50 -16.15
CA PHE A 189 -14.45 8.38 -15.37
C PHE A 189 -15.42 7.96 -14.25
N VAL A 190 -15.93 8.92 -13.48
CA VAL A 190 -16.90 8.67 -12.40
C VAL A 190 -18.19 8.06 -12.95
N LYS A 191 -18.79 8.67 -13.99
CA LYS A 191 -20.01 8.17 -14.64
C LYS A 191 -19.85 6.75 -15.18
N THR A 192 -18.73 6.48 -15.85
CA THR A 192 -18.44 5.17 -16.43
C THR A 192 -18.27 4.11 -15.34
N THR A 193 -17.57 4.45 -14.25
CA THR A 193 -17.35 3.54 -13.12
C THR A 193 -18.68 3.14 -12.46
N GLU A 194 -19.56 4.12 -12.23
CA GLU A 194 -20.89 3.87 -11.65
C GLU A 194 -21.76 3.02 -12.58
N ARG A 195 -21.77 3.32 -13.90
CA ARG A 195 -22.52 2.54 -14.89
C ARG A 195 -22.04 1.08 -14.95
N ARG A 196 -20.72 0.85 -14.97
CA ARG A 196 -20.13 -0.51 -15.03
C ARG A 196 -20.35 -1.33 -13.75
N TRP A 197 -20.70 -0.70 -12.64
CA TRP A 197 -21.10 -1.40 -11.42
C TRP A 197 -22.52 -1.98 -11.51
N VAL A 198 -23.42 -1.35 -12.27
CA VAL A 198 -24.88 -1.64 -12.25
C VAL A 198 -25.33 -2.65 -13.33
N LEU A 199 -24.66 -2.76 -14.47
CA LEU A 199 -25.06 -3.65 -15.58
C LEU A 199 -24.70 -5.13 -15.33
N GLU A 200 -25.59 -6.09 -15.64
CA GLU A 200 -25.30 -7.54 -15.61
C GLU A 200 -24.03 -7.89 -16.41
N GLY A 201 -23.13 -8.70 -15.84
CA GLY A 201 -21.72 -8.82 -16.28
C GLY A 201 -20.79 -7.74 -15.71
N SER A 202 -21.19 -7.09 -14.61
CA SER A 202 -20.51 -5.93 -13.99
C SER A 202 -19.11 -6.23 -13.47
N LEU A 203 -18.39 -5.14 -13.15
CA LEU A 203 -17.22 -5.14 -12.25
C LEU A 203 -17.47 -5.95 -10.96
N GLN A 204 -18.70 -6.12 -10.51
CA GLN A 204 -19.04 -6.93 -9.33
C GLN A 204 -18.94 -8.43 -9.63
N GLU A 205 -19.43 -8.89 -10.79
CA GLU A 205 -19.28 -10.28 -11.25
C GLU A 205 -17.84 -10.58 -11.66
N GLU A 206 -17.17 -9.67 -12.35
CA GLU A 206 -15.76 -9.80 -12.72
C GLU A 206 -14.86 -9.85 -11.47
N ARG A 207 -15.17 -9.03 -10.45
CA ARG A 207 -14.54 -9.14 -9.12
C ARG A 207 -14.89 -10.43 -8.40
N ALA A 208 -16.10 -10.98 -8.55
CA ALA A 208 -16.43 -12.27 -7.95
C ALA A 208 -15.68 -13.42 -8.63
N ARG A 209 -15.38 -13.30 -9.93
CA ARG A 209 -14.62 -14.28 -10.72
C ARG A 209 -13.11 -14.14 -10.57
N CYS A 210 -12.60 -12.94 -10.27
CA CYS A 210 -11.18 -12.66 -10.11
C CYS A 210 -10.83 -12.51 -8.61
N PRO A 211 -10.06 -13.43 -8.01
CA PRO A 211 -9.65 -13.31 -6.62
C PRO A 211 -8.73 -12.08 -6.46
N TYR A 212 -9.17 -11.11 -5.66
CA TYR A 212 -8.34 -9.96 -5.27
C TYR A 212 -7.39 -10.45 -4.17
N ALA A 213 -6.23 -10.94 -4.56
CA ALA A 213 -5.23 -11.41 -3.61
C ALA A 213 -4.43 -10.21 -3.08
N MET A 214 -4.62 -9.88 -1.80
CA MET A 214 -3.66 -9.05 -1.06
C MET A 214 -2.57 -9.97 -0.51
N LEU A 215 -1.33 -9.73 -0.93
CA LEU A 215 -0.18 -10.49 -0.46
C LEU A 215 0.44 -9.80 0.74
N VAL A 216 0.56 -10.54 1.83
CA VAL A 216 1.27 -10.11 3.05
C VAL A 216 2.54 -10.92 3.18
N VAL A 217 3.67 -10.24 3.32
CA VAL A 217 4.99 -10.87 3.46
C VAL A 217 5.69 -10.30 4.68
N SER A 218 6.23 -11.20 5.52
CA SER A 218 7.12 -10.86 6.61
C SER A 218 8.54 -11.29 6.25
N LEU A 219 9.46 -10.32 6.27
CA LEU A 219 10.86 -10.50 5.95
C LEU A 219 11.72 -10.22 7.17
N ALA A 220 12.80 -10.99 7.32
CA ALA A 220 13.86 -10.69 8.27
C ALA A 220 15.19 -10.68 7.53
N LYS A 221 16.02 -9.68 7.81
CA LYS A 221 17.37 -9.60 7.28
C LYS A 221 18.13 -10.90 7.60
N ALA A 222 18.77 -11.48 6.58
CA ALA A 222 19.46 -12.76 6.67
C ALA A 222 20.75 -12.68 7.49
#